data_AF-A0AAE0UI50-F1
#
_entry.id   AF-A0AAE0UI50-F1
#
_cell.length_a   1.000
_cell.length_b   1.000
_cell.length_c   1.000
_cell.angle_alpha   90.00
_cell.angle_beta   90.00
_cell.angle_gamma   90.00
#
_symmetry.space_group_name_H-M   'P 1'
#
loop_
_entity.id
_entity.type
_entity.pdbx_description
1 polymer ?
#
loop_
_entity_poly.entity_id
_entity_poly.type
_entity_poly.pdbx_seq_one_letter_code
_entity_poly.pdbx_strand_id
1 'polypeptide(L)'
;MFSEIRAIFSRRYLLQNTALELFMANRTSVMFNFADAATVKKVVHALPRVGVGTNFGLPQTRRISLATPKQLFKASTMTQRWQKREISNFEYLMFLNTIAGRTYNDLNQYPVFPWIISNYDSEELDLTLPSNYRDLSKPIGALNPKRAAFFSERYESWEDEQVPKFHYGTHYSTASFTMMWLLRIEPFTTFFLNFQGGKFDHADRTFSSVARAWRNCQRDTSDVKELIPEFFYLPEMFINANNYNLGVMDDGTVVCDVELPPWAKSPEDFVRINRM
;
A
#
# COMPACT_ATOMS: atom_id res chain seq x y z
N MET A 1 -30.17 -5.08 -13.10
CA MET A 1 -28.71 -5.25 -13.26
C MET A 1 -27.90 -4.08 -12.69
N PHE A 2 -28.35 -2.82 -12.82
CA PHE A 2 -27.64 -1.65 -12.28
C PHE A 2 -27.93 -1.29 -10.80
N SER A 3 -28.88 -1.97 -10.15
CA SER A 3 -29.28 -1.71 -8.76
C SER A 3 -28.16 -1.90 -7.74
N GLU A 4 -27.18 -2.75 -8.05
CA GLU A 4 -26.12 -3.12 -7.12
C GLU A 4 -24.94 -2.14 -7.11
N ILE A 5 -24.82 -1.25 -8.10
CA ILE A 5 -23.69 -0.33 -8.17
C ILE A 5 -23.86 0.76 -7.09
N ARG A 6 -22.87 0.90 -6.20
CA ARG A 6 -22.89 1.87 -5.09
C ARG A 6 -21.94 3.04 -5.26
N ALA A 7 -20.84 2.85 -6.00
CA ALA A 7 -19.91 3.92 -6.31
C ALA A 7 -19.21 3.67 -7.65
N ILE A 8 -18.86 4.76 -8.33
CA ILE A 8 -18.18 4.76 -9.61
C ILE A 8 -17.06 5.80 -9.53
N PHE A 9 -15.82 5.35 -9.72
CA PHE A 9 -14.65 6.21 -9.68
C PHE A 9 -13.90 6.22 -11.00
N SER A 10 -13.55 7.41 -11.49
CA SER A 10 -12.48 7.56 -12.48
C SER A 10 -11.16 7.04 -11.90
N ARG A 11 -10.41 6.31 -12.73
CA ARG A 11 -9.11 5.73 -12.38
C ARG A 11 -8.09 6.03 -13.45
N ARG A 12 -6.82 5.82 -13.09
CA ARG A 12 -5.73 5.74 -14.04
C ARG A 12 -5.30 4.29 -14.22
N TYR A 13 -4.78 3.98 -15.39
CA TYR A 13 -4.09 2.72 -15.66
C TYR A 13 -2.81 3.05 -16.42
N LEU A 14 -1.66 2.56 -15.95
CA LEU A 14 -0.34 2.96 -16.47
C LEU A 14 -0.19 4.50 -16.56
N LEU A 15 -0.64 5.20 -15.52
CA LEU A 15 -0.69 6.66 -15.41
C LEU A 15 -1.64 7.38 -16.39
N GLN A 16 -2.31 6.67 -17.30
CA GLN A 16 -3.28 7.23 -18.24
C GLN A 16 -4.67 7.35 -17.61
N ASN A 17 -5.34 8.49 -17.77
CA ASN A 17 -6.68 8.72 -17.22
C ASN A 17 -7.79 8.10 -18.09
N THR A 18 -7.72 6.79 -18.27
CA THR A 18 -8.54 6.01 -19.20
C THR A 18 -9.25 4.84 -18.52
N ALA A 19 -9.26 4.79 -17.19
CA ALA A 19 -9.84 3.68 -16.45
C ALA A 19 -11.03 4.09 -15.56
N LEU A 20 -11.82 3.12 -15.15
CA LEU A 20 -12.99 3.26 -14.30
C LEU A 20 -13.10 2.08 -13.34
N GLU A 21 -13.48 2.32 -12.09
CA GLU A 21 -13.75 1.27 -11.11
C GLU A 21 -15.17 1.39 -10.57
N LEU A 22 -15.87 0.24 -10.54
CA LEU A 22 -17.23 0.11 -10.05
C LEU A 22 -17.21 -0.65 -8.73
N PHE A 23 -17.88 -0.12 -7.71
CA PHE A 23 -18.07 -0.77 -6.41
C PHE A 23 -19.52 -1.20 -6.25
N MET A 24 -19.71 -2.45 -5.83
CA MET A 24 -21.00 -3.12 -5.74
C MET A 24 -21.51 -3.16 -4.29
N ALA A 25 -22.80 -3.49 -4.11
CA ALA A 25 -23.45 -3.53 -2.79
C ALA A 25 -22.84 -4.57 -1.84
N ASN A 26 -22.37 -5.70 -2.38
CA ASN A 26 -21.67 -6.76 -1.65
C ASN A 26 -20.18 -6.43 -1.37
N ARG A 27 -19.76 -5.16 -1.58
CA ARG A 27 -18.40 -4.65 -1.38
C ARG A 27 -17.34 -5.19 -2.35
N THR A 28 -17.71 -5.99 -3.35
CA THR A 28 -16.78 -6.30 -4.45
C THR A 28 -16.59 -5.07 -5.33
N SER A 29 -15.46 -5.01 -6.03
CA SER A 29 -15.23 -4.02 -7.07
C SER A 29 -14.64 -4.66 -8.31
N VAL A 30 -14.83 -3.99 -9.45
CA VAL A 30 -14.25 -4.37 -10.74
C VAL A 30 -13.71 -3.12 -11.43
N MET A 31 -12.49 -3.22 -11.96
CA MET A 31 -11.82 -2.15 -12.68
C MET A 31 -11.75 -2.47 -14.18
N PHE A 32 -12.00 -1.45 -15.00
CA PHE A 32 -11.90 -1.50 -16.45
C PHE A 32 -10.96 -0.40 -16.94
N ASN A 33 -10.12 -0.73 -17.93
CA ASN A 33 -9.40 0.27 -18.71
C ASN A 33 -10.04 0.38 -20.11
N PHE A 34 -10.04 1.59 -20.66
CA PHE A 34 -10.61 1.93 -21.95
C PHE A 34 -9.54 2.50 -22.89
N ALA A 35 -9.88 2.65 -24.17
CA ALA A 35 -8.96 3.21 -25.16
C ALA A 35 -8.61 4.69 -24.89
N ASP A 36 -9.57 5.47 -24.39
CA ASP A 36 -9.39 6.90 -24.15
C ASP A 36 -10.32 7.47 -23.07
N ALA A 37 -10.01 8.68 -22.62
CA ALA A 37 -10.79 9.39 -21.61
C ALA A 37 -12.20 9.80 -22.10
N ALA A 38 -12.42 9.92 -23.40
CA ALA A 38 -13.73 10.23 -23.96
C ALA A 38 -14.70 9.04 -23.81
N THR A 39 -14.18 7.83 -23.95
CA THR A 39 -14.90 6.57 -23.74
C THR A 39 -15.27 6.40 -22.28
N VAL A 40 -14.35 6.68 -21.34
CA VAL A 40 -14.67 6.72 -19.90
C VAL A 40 -15.86 7.65 -19.62
N LYS A 41 -15.86 8.86 -20.19
CA LYS A 41 -16.99 9.79 -20.05
C LYS A 41 -18.28 9.19 -20.60
N LYS A 42 -18.28 8.62 -21.82
CA LYS A 42 -19.47 7.99 -22.42
C LYS A 42 -20.02 6.87 -21.53
N VAL A 43 -19.15 6.01 -21.00
CA VAL A 43 -19.53 4.91 -20.10
C VAL A 43 -20.17 5.44 -18.82
N VAL A 44 -19.57 6.45 -18.17
CA VAL A 44 -20.16 7.06 -16.95
C VAL A 44 -21.53 7.69 -17.22
N HIS A 45 -21.78 8.22 -18.43
CA HIS A 45 -23.09 8.75 -18.81
C HIS A 45 -24.16 7.65 -18.94
N ALA A 46 -23.78 6.44 -19.35
CA ALA A 46 -24.66 5.28 -19.43
C ALA A 46 -24.90 4.61 -18.07
N LEU A 47 -23.99 4.79 -17.10
CA LEU A 47 -24.08 4.19 -15.77
C LEU A 47 -24.98 4.98 -14.80
N PRO A 48 -25.42 4.34 -13.69
CA PRO A 48 -26.22 4.99 -12.63
C PRO A 48 -25.56 6.22 -12.02
N ARG A 49 -26.39 7.17 -11.56
CA ARG A 49 -25.94 8.43 -10.93
C ARG A 49 -25.60 8.22 -9.45
N VAL A 50 -24.58 7.42 -9.16
CA VAL A 50 -24.19 7.09 -7.78
C VAL A 50 -23.00 7.90 -7.26
N GLY A 51 -22.32 8.65 -8.13
CA GLY A 51 -21.10 9.39 -7.76
C GLY A 51 -20.02 8.44 -7.26
N VAL A 52 -19.29 8.88 -6.23
CA VAL A 52 -18.26 8.08 -5.54
C VAL A 52 -18.80 7.44 -4.26
N GLY A 53 -20.11 7.18 -4.20
CA GLY A 53 -20.80 6.67 -3.02
C GLY A 53 -21.15 7.75 -2.00
N THR A 54 -21.74 7.33 -0.89
CA THR A 54 -22.29 8.22 0.16
C THR A 54 -21.29 8.53 1.27
N ASN A 55 -20.25 7.71 1.42
CA ASN A 55 -19.41 7.70 2.62
C ASN A 55 -18.43 8.88 2.68
N PHE A 56 -18.17 9.57 1.57
CA PHE A 56 -17.18 10.65 1.47
C PHE A 56 -17.77 12.05 1.61
N GLY A 57 -19.06 12.19 1.95
CA GLY A 57 -19.70 13.50 2.08
C GLY A 57 -19.74 14.28 0.76
N LEU A 58 -19.81 13.56 -0.37
CA LEU A 58 -19.81 14.13 -1.71
C LEU A 58 -21.16 13.90 -2.41
N PRO A 59 -21.60 14.81 -3.30
CA PRO A 59 -22.83 14.61 -4.07
C PRO A 59 -22.77 13.38 -4.98
N GLN A 60 -23.86 12.61 -5.03
CA GLN A 60 -23.97 11.44 -5.91
C GLN A 60 -24.29 11.84 -7.35
N THR A 61 -23.29 12.37 -8.05
CA THR A 61 -23.43 12.82 -9.44
C THR A 61 -22.37 12.22 -10.35
N ARG A 62 -22.69 12.08 -11.65
CA ARG A 62 -21.72 11.64 -12.67
C ARG A 62 -20.50 12.56 -12.77
N ARG A 63 -20.70 13.86 -12.50
CA ARG A 63 -19.62 14.85 -12.41
C ARG A 63 -18.62 14.47 -11.31
N ILE A 64 -19.11 14.01 -10.16
CA ILE A 64 -18.26 13.56 -9.05
C ILE A 64 -17.55 12.26 -9.40
N SER A 65 -18.18 11.32 -10.11
CA SER A 65 -17.49 10.11 -10.62
C SER A 65 -16.34 10.43 -11.57
N LEU A 66 -16.43 11.53 -12.32
CA LEU A 66 -15.41 12.01 -13.27
C LEU A 66 -14.48 13.08 -12.67
N ALA A 67 -14.62 13.40 -11.38
CA ALA A 67 -13.82 14.43 -10.74
C ALA A 67 -12.38 13.98 -10.54
N THR A 68 -11.44 14.91 -10.61
CA THR A 68 -10.03 14.62 -10.35
C THR A 68 -9.79 14.35 -8.87
N PRO A 69 -8.72 13.62 -8.48
CA PRO A 69 -8.38 13.41 -7.07
C PRO A 69 -8.34 14.70 -6.24
N LYS A 70 -7.78 15.78 -6.81
CA LYS A 70 -7.72 17.10 -6.16
C LYS A 70 -9.12 17.70 -5.92
N GLN A 71 -10.04 17.53 -6.86
CA GLN A 71 -11.42 17.99 -6.70
C GLN A 71 -12.17 17.18 -5.64
N LEU A 72 -12.02 15.86 -5.64
CA LEU A 72 -12.61 14.97 -4.63
C LEU A 72 -12.11 15.32 -3.23
N PHE A 73 -10.80 15.49 -3.07
CA PHE A 73 -10.20 15.87 -1.79
C PHE A 73 -10.75 17.22 -1.28
N LYS A 74 -10.74 18.26 -2.12
CA LYS A 74 -11.17 19.61 -1.73
C LYS A 74 -12.65 19.68 -1.36
N ALA A 75 -13.51 18.90 -2.03
CA ALA A 75 -14.96 18.95 -1.83
C ALA A 75 -15.47 17.99 -0.75
N SER A 76 -14.66 17.01 -0.34
CA SER A 76 -15.01 16.00 0.65
C SER A 76 -15.02 16.57 2.08
N THR A 77 -15.88 16.05 2.94
CA THR A 77 -15.90 16.40 4.37
C THR A 77 -14.97 15.50 5.21
N MET A 78 -14.33 14.49 4.61
CA MET A 78 -13.52 13.48 5.31
C MET A 78 -12.40 14.08 6.15
N THR A 79 -11.69 15.10 5.66
CA THR A 79 -10.61 15.76 6.44
C THR A 79 -11.15 16.37 7.72
N GLN A 80 -12.30 17.03 7.68
CA GLN A 80 -12.92 17.63 8.86
C GLN A 80 -13.39 16.55 9.84
N ARG A 81 -13.99 15.47 9.33
CA ARG A 81 -14.41 14.32 10.15
C ARG A 81 -13.23 13.65 10.83
N TRP A 82 -12.11 13.51 10.13
CA TRP A 82 -10.85 12.98 10.70
C TRP A 82 -10.29 13.90 11.79
N GLN A 83 -10.22 15.21 11.54
CA GLN A 83 -9.77 16.19 12.55
C GLN A 83 -10.64 16.19 13.81
N LYS A 84 -11.95 15.95 13.65
CA LYS A 84 -12.91 15.79 14.75
C LYS A 84 -12.91 14.39 15.38
N ARG A 85 -12.06 13.48 14.90
CA ARG A 85 -11.96 12.07 15.33
C ARG A 85 -13.25 11.26 15.13
N GLU A 86 -14.09 11.66 14.18
CA GLU A 86 -15.26 10.89 13.74
C GLU A 86 -14.88 9.71 12.83
N ILE A 87 -13.67 9.77 12.25
CA ILE A 87 -13.02 8.66 11.54
C ILE A 87 -11.58 8.55 12.01
N SER A 88 -11.07 7.33 12.06
CA SER A 88 -9.71 6.99 12.48
C SER A 88 -8.65 7.37 11.45
N ASN A 89 -7.38 7.36 11.86
CA ASN A 89 -6.24 7.51 10.94
C ASN A 89 -6.27 6.44 9.83
N PHE A 90 -6.60 5.19 10.17
CA PHE A 90 -6.71 4.10 9.21
C PHE A 90 -7.78 4.40 8.15
N GLU A 91 -8.99 4.78 8.56
CA GLU A 91 -10.08 5.10 7.63
C GLU A 91 -9.74 6.31 6.75
N TYR A 92 -9.09 7.33 7.33
CA TYR A 92 -8.68 8.51 6.58
C TYR A 92 -7.57 8.17 5.56
N LEU A 93 -6.59 7.34 5.91
CA LEU A 93 -5.58 6.85 4.98
C LEU A 93 -6.20 6.01 3.86
N MET A 94 -7.18 5.16 4.16
CA MET A 94 -7.93 4.41 3.15
C MET A 94 -8.71 5.35 2.21
N PHE A 95 -9.33 6.40 2.76
CA PHE A 95 -9.98 7.44 1.96
C PHE A 95 -8.99 8.14 1.02
N LEU A 96 -7.85 8.58 1.53
CA LEU A 96 -6.82 9.25 0.74
C LEU A 96 -6.31 8.36 -0.39
N ASN A 97 -6.00 7.09 -0.10
CA ASN A 97 -5.62 6.09 -1.10
C ASN A 97 -6.71 5.95 -2.18
N THR A 98 -7.96 5.77 -1.77
CA THR A 98 -9.10 5.55 -2.68
C THR A 98 -9.32 6.73 -3.64
N ILE A 99 -9.31 7.98 -3.13
CA ILE A 99 -9.48 9.16 -3.99
C ILE A 99 -8.25 9.47 -4.83
N ALA A 100 -7.06 9.06 -4.38
CA ALA A 100 -5.84 9.13 -5.16
C ALA A 100 -5.83 8.12 -6.32
N GLY A 101 -6.83 7.24 -6.41
CA GLY A 101 -6.97 6.25 -7.47
C GLY A 101 -6.28 4.91 -7.17
N ARG A 102 -5.82 4.70 -5.93
CA ARG A 102 -5.29 3.41 -5.48
C ARG A 102 -6.42 2.39 -5.35
N THR A 103 -6.12 1.13 -5.66
CA THR A 103 -7.11 0.05 -5.70
C THR A 103 -6.47 -1.31 -5.47
N TYR A 104 -7.26 -2.26 -4.99
CA TYR A 104 -6.89 -3.67 -4.86
C TYR A 104 -6.93 -4.42 -6.21
N ASN A 105 -7.59 -3.87 -7.25
CA ASN A 105 -7.70 -4.51 -8.56
C ASN A 105 -6.44 -4.37 -9.43
N ASP A 106 -5.54 -3.43 -9.12
CA ASP A 106 -4.28 -3.22 -9.81
C ASP A 106 -3.14 -3.14 -8.79
N LEU A 107 -2.34 -4.19 -8.69
CA LEU A 107 -1.24 -4.28 -7.73
C LEU A 107 -0.15 -3.23 -7.96
N ASN A 108 -0.04 -2.64 -9.15
CA ASN A 108 0.88 -1.53 -9.42
C ASN A 108 0.41 -0.20 -8.82
N GLN A 109 -0.87 -0.13 -8.42
CA GLN A 109 -1.50 1.01 -7.80
C GLN A 109 -2.10 0.64 -6.44
N TYR A 110 -1.49 -0.33 -5.74
CA TYR A 110 -1.96 -0.80 -4.44
C TYR A 110 -1.98 0.33 -3.39
N PRO A 111 -2.91 0.31 -2.42
CA PRO A 111 -2.91 1.27 -1.32
C PRO A 111 -1.59 1.27 -0.53
N VAL A 112 -1.19 2.45 -0.07
CA VAL A 112 0.09 2.68 0.63
C VAL A 112 -0.17 3.17 2.04
N PHE A 113 0.49 2.55 3.01
CA PHE A 113 0.48 2.94 4.42
C PHE A 113 1.91 3.20 4.89
N PRO A 114 2.13 4.18 5.79
CA PRO A 114 3.46 4.45 6.30
C PRO A 114 3.92 3.39 7.29
N TRP A 115 5.23 3.14 7.35
CA TRP A 115 5.83 2.58 8.56
C TRP A 115 5.59 3.54 9.75
N ILE A 116 5.09 3.00 10.87
CA ILE A 116 4.82 3.77 12.09
C ILE A 116 5.83 3.46 13.19
N ILE A 117 5.95 2.19 13.57
CA ILE A 117 6.89 1.73 14.60
C ILE A 117 8.29 1.65 14.00
N SER A 118 9.31 2.03 14.78
CA SER A 118 10.73 1.95 14.42
C SER A 118 11.50 0.91 15.24
N ASN A 119 10.92 0.42 16.34
CA ASN A 119 11.53 -0.54 17.26
C ASN A 119 10.91 -1.92 17.12
N TYR A 120 11.67 -2.85 16.53
CA TYR A 120 11.27 -4.23 16.31
C TYR A 120 12.19 -5.24 17.01
N ASP A 121 13.09 -4.76 17.86
CA ASP A 121 14.13 -5.58 18.52
C ASP A 121 13.93 -5.69 20.04
N SER A 122 13.13 -4.81 20.67
CA SER A 122 12.92 -4.81 22.13
C SER A 122 11.87 -5.82 22.61
N GLU A 123 12.05 -6.35 23.82
CA GLU A 123 11.09 -7.25 24.52
C GLU A 123 9.75 -6.58 24.82
N GLU A 124 9.75 -5.27 25.06
CA GLU A 124 8.56 -4.48 25.30
C GLU A 124 8.52 -3.26 24.38
N LEU A 125 7.32 -2.82 24.03
CA LEU A 125 7.08 -1.63 23.22
C LEU A 125 6.27 -0.59 24.01
N ASP A 126 6.96 0.42 24.53
CA ASP A 126 6.31 1.58 25.14
C ASP A 126 5.78 2.54 24.06
N LEU A 127 4.45 2.56 23.89
CA LEU A 127 3.76 3.44 22.94
C LEU A 127 3.73 4.92 23.38
N THR A 128 4.24 5.25 24.56
CA THR A 128 4.40 6.64 25.00
C THR A 128 5.76 7.22 24.63
N LEU A 129 6.74 6.37 24.29
CA LEU A 129 8.10 6.77 24.02
C LEU A 129 8.27 7.24 22.56
N PRO A 130 8.58 8.53 22.29
CA PRO A 130 8.66 9.05 20.93
C PRO A 130 9.71 8.37 20.03
N SER A 131 10.78 7.81 20.61
CA SER A 131 11.83 7.12 19.85
C SER A 131 11.38 5.80 19.23
N ASN A 132 10.26 5.22 19.68
CA ASN A 132 9.67 4.02 19.10
C ASN A 132 8.89 4.30 17.81
N TYR A 133 8.76 5.57 17.43
CA TYR A 133 8.03 6.00 16.25
C TYR A 133 8.95 6.55 15.18
N ARG A 134 8.59 6.27 13.94
CA ARG A 134 9.20 6.88 12.77
C ARG A 134 8.85 8.37 12.71
N ASP A 135 9.82 9.19 12.32
CA ASP A 135 9.58 10.55 11.84
C ASP A 135 8.72 10.53 10.55
N LEU A 136 7.43 10.83 10.69
CA LEU A 136 6.45 10.86 9.59
C LEU A 136 6.62 12.06 8.66
N SER A 137 7.48 13.03 8.99
CA SER A 137 7.77 14.16 8.10
C SER A 137 8.74 13.81 6.98
N LYS A 138 9.41 12.65 7.07
CA LYS A 138 10.48 12.23 6.15
C LYS A 138 10.09 10.95 5.38
N PRO A 139 10.48 10.82 4.10
CA PRO A 139 10.40 9.56 3.37
C PRO A 139 11.38 8.52 3.92
N ILE A 140 11.18 7.23 3.62
CA ILE A 140 12.04 6.12 4.08
C ILE A 140 13.51 6.43 3.82
N GLY A 141 13.82 6.85 2.59
CA GLY A 141 15.18 7.14 2.14
C GLY A 141 15.92 8.20 2.97
N ALA A 142 15.19 9.08 3.65
CA ALA A 142 15.74 10.20 4.43
C ALA A 142 15.82 9.94 5.94
N LEU A 143 15.38 8.77 6.43
CA LEU A 143 15.41 8.44 7.86
C LEU A 143 16.82 8.18 8.38
N ASN A 144 17.62 7.41 7.63
CA ASN A 144 19.02 7.15 7.94
C ASN A 144 19.90 8.27 7.36
N PRO A 145 20.61 9.07 8.18
CA PRO A 145 21.38 10.22 7.70
C PRO A 145 22.48 9.85 6.69
N LYS A 146 23.17 8.71 6.88
CA LYS A 146 24.21 8.27 5.95
C LYS A 146 23.64 7.96 4.57
N ARG A 147 22.46 7.32 4.55
CA ARG A 147 21.77 6.98 3.30
C ARG A 147 21.14 8.21 2.65
N ALA A 148 20.62 9.13 3.45
CA ALA A 148 20.10 10.41 2.98
C ALA A 148 21.19 11.20 2.23
N ALA A 149 22.40 11.28 2.79
CA ALA A 149 23.54 11.93 2.14
C ALA A 149 23.88 11.30 0.78
N PHE A 150 23.92 9.96 0.71
CA PHE A 150 24.13 9.24 -0.55
C PHE A 150 23.05 9.56 -1.60
N PHE A 151 21.78 9.64 -1.21
CA PHE A 151 20.70 10.01 -2.13
C PHE A 151 20.77 11.47 -2.58
N SER A 152 21.17 12.39 -1.70
CA SER A 152 21.40 13.79 -2.06
C SER A 152 22.57 13.93 -3.03
N GLU A 153 23.70 13.26 -2.78
CA GLU A 153 24.86 13.27 -3.67
C GLU A 153 24.51 12.72 -5.05
N ARG A 154 23.75 11.60 -5.12
CA ARG A 154 23.23 11.09 -6.39
C ARG A 154 22.41 12.15 -7.13
N TYR A 155 21.48 12.80 -6.46
CA TYR A 155 20.61 13.81 -7.07
C TYR A 155 21.44 15.00 -7.57
N GLU A 156 22.39 15.49 -6.77
CA GLU A 156 23.21 16.65 -7.08
C GLU A 156 24.15 16.38 -8.27
N SER A 157 24.83 15.23 -8.27
CA SER A 157 25.79 14.80 -9.31
C SER A 157 25.15 14.21 -10.56
N TRP A 158 23.81 14.08 -10.61
CA TRP A 158 23.12 13.52 -11.77
C TRP A 158 23.21 14.47 -12.98
N GLU A 159 23.95 14.05 -14.00
CA GLU A 159 24.15 14.79 -15.25
C GLU A 159 23.66 13.94 -16.44
N ASP A 160 22.33 13.88 -16.62
CA ASP A 160 21.68 13.26 -17.78
C ASP A 160 20.70 14.27 -18.39
N GLU A 161 20.81 14.51 -19.69
CA GLU A 161 19.96 15.49 -20.41
C GLU A 161 18.54 14.97 -20.67
N GLN A 162 18.34 13.65 -20.69
CA GLN A 162 17.07 13.00 -21.02
C GLN A 162 16.31 12.56 -19.77
N VAL A 163 17.02 12.16 -18.72
CA VAL A 163 16.44 11.64 -17.47
C VAL A 163 16.52 12.70 -16.37
N PRO A 164 15.36 13.20 -15.86
CA PRO A 164 15.35 14.15 -14.77
C PRO A 164 16.06 13.62 -13.52
N LYS A 165 16.69 14.51 -12.75
CA LYS A 165 17.34 14.18 -11.47
C LYS A 165 16.36 13.48 -10.52
N PHE A 166 16.83 12.46 -9.81
CA PHE A 166 16.03 11.73 -8.82
C PHE A 166 16.88 11.25 -7.65
N HIS A 167 16.23 11.09 -6.49
CA HIS A 167 16.87 10.51 -5.30
C HIS A 167 16.83 8.97 -5.34
N TYR A 168 15.67 8.42 -5.72
CA TYR A 168 15.38 6.98 -5.66
C TYR A 168 15.09 6.44 -7.06
N GLY A 169 15.87 5.46 -7.50
CA GLY A 169 15.57 4.67 -8.71
C GLY A 169 14.55 3.55 -8.46
N THR A 170 14.13 3.38 -7.21
CA THR A 170 13.11 2.43 -6.78
C THR A 170 11.92 3.17 -6.15
N HIS A 171 10.79 2.49 -6.05
CA HIS A 171 9.54 3.11 -5.62
C HIS A 171 9.04 2.49 -4.32
N TYR A 172 8.33 3.25 -3.48
CA TYR A 172 7.85 2.78 -2.18
C TYR A 172 6.68 1.78 -2.25
N SER A 173 6.07 1.62 -3.42
CA SER A 173 4.90 0.76 -3.67
C SER A 173 5.02 0.15 -5.07
N THR A 174 5.08 -1.17 -5.14
CA THR A 174 5.18 -1.94 -6.38
C THR A 174 4.34 -3.21 -6.25
N ALA A 175 3.89 -3.77 -7.39
CA ALA A 175 3.18 -5.05 -7.38
C ALA A 175 4.03 -6.16 -6.73
N SER A 176 5.33 -6.18 -6.99
CA SER A 176 6.28 -7.12 -6.39
C SER A 176 6.31 -7.02 -4.88
N PHE A 177 6.29 -5.81 -4.31
CA PHE A 177 6.24 -5.64 -2.85
C PHE A 177 4.91 -6.12 -2.27
N THR A 178 3.78 -5.83 -2.91
CA THR A 178 2.49 -6.35 -2.45
C THR A 178 2.46 -7.88 -2.43
N MET A 179 2.92 -8.53 -3.51
CA MET A 179 3.00 -9.99 -3.57
C MET A 179 3.98 -10.56 -2.54
N MET A 180 5.11 -9.89 -2.30
CA MET A 180 6.08 -10.29 -1.28
C MET A 180 5.50 -10.19 0.14
N TRP A 181 4.78 -9.10 0.45
CA TRP A 181 4.14 -8.92 1.75
C TRP A 181 3.07 -9.97 2.02
N LEU A 182 2.28 -10.31 1.00
CA LEU A 182 1.14 -11.21 1.11
C LEU A 182 1.47 -12.64 0.65
N LEU A 183 2.76 -13.00 0.56
CA LEU A 183 3.22 -14.27 -0.03
C LEU A 183 2.55 -15.52 0.57
N ARG A 184 2.12 -15.47 1.84
CA ARG A 184 1.49 -16.60 2.53
C ARG A 184 -0.03 -16.72 2.31
N ILE A 185 -0.65 -15.81 1.57
CA ILE A 185 -2.09 -15.75 1.35
C ILE A 185 -2.41 -15.95 -0.14
N GLU A 186 -3.31 -16.86 -0.47
CA GLU A 186 -3.89 -16.94 -1.82
C GLU A 186 -4.88 -15.78 -2.08
N PRO A 187 -4.95 -15.23 -3.30
CA PRO A 187 -4.26 -15.67 -4.52
C PRO A 187 -2.84 -15.10 -4.74
N PHE A 188 -2.28 -14.37 -3.76
CA PHE A 188 -1.00 -13.68 -3.93
C PHE A 188 0.18 -14.64 -4.05
N THR A 189 0.13 -15.80 -3.39
CA THR A 189 1.10 -16.87 -3.60
C THR A 189 1.11 -17.32 -5.06
N THR A 190 -0.05 -17.61 -5.63
CA THR A 190 -0.18 -17.98 -7.05
C THR A 190 0.37 -16.88 -7.97
N PHE A 191 0.04 -15.61 -7.69
CA PHE A 191 0.56 -14.48 -8.47
C PHE A 191 2.09 -14.36 -8.38
N PHE A 192 2.64 -14.52 -7.18
CA PHE A 192 4.08 -14.48 -6.95
C PHE A 192 4.81 -15.60 -7.70
N LEU A 193 4.32 -16.83 -7.61
CA LEU A 193 4.89 -17.98 -8.32
C LEU A 193 4.82 -17.77 -9.83
N ASN A 194 3.71 -17.27 -10.36
CA ASN A 194 3.60 -16.97 -11.78
C ASN A 194 4.61 -15.90 -12.21
N PHE A 195 4.78 -14.84 -11.42
CA PHE A 195 5.74 -13.77 -11.65
C PHE A 195 7.21 -14.26 -11.61
N GLN A 196 7.53 -15.22 -10.73
CA GLN A 196 8.88 -15.76 -10.52
C GLN A 196 9.20 -17.04 -11.32
N GLY A 197 8.38 -17.40 -12.31
CA GLY A 197 8.65 -18.56 -13.17
C GLY A 197 8.37 -19.93 -12.52
N GLY A 198 7.43 -19.97 -11.57
CA GLY A 198 6.86 -21.19 -10.98
C GLY A 198 7.53 -21.66 -9.68
N LYS A 199 8.45 -20.87 -9.11
CA LYS A 199 9.13 -21.20 -7.84
C LYS A 199 9.12 -20.00 -6.90
N PHE A 200 9.25 -20.29 -5.60
CA PHE A 200 9.52 -19.26 -4.60
C PHE A 200 10.90 -18.63 -4.84
N ASP A 201 11.08 -17.41 -4.35
CA ASP A 201 12.36 -16.71 -4.43
C ASP A 201 13.39 -17.30 -3.44
N HIS A 202 14.63 -16.84 -3.49
CA HIS A 202 15.64 -17.16 -2.48
C HIS A 202 15.14 -16.85 -1.07
N ALA A 203 15.39 -17.74 -0.12
CA ALA A 203 14.91 -17.63 1.26
C ALA A 203 15.35 -16.32 1.93
N ASP A 204 16.60 -15.89 1.72
CA ASP A 204 17.14 -14.62 2.23
C ASP A 204 16.47 -13.36 1.68
N ARG A 205 15.85 -13.44 0.49
CA ARG A 205 15.13 -12.31 -0.12
C ARG A 205 13.64 -12.32 0.19
N THR A 206 13.12 -13.48 0.59
CA THR A 206 11.72 -13.64 0.94
C THR A 206 11.41 -12.90 2.24
N PHE A 207 10.23 -12.27 2.30
CA PHE A 207 9.76 -11.66 3.54
C PHE A 207 9.62 -12.73 4.61
N SER A 208 10.43 -12.67 5.66
CA SER A 208 10.45 -13.66 6.75
C SER A 208 10.52 -13.04 8.13
N SER A 209 10.80 -11.73 8.25
CA SER A 209 11.01 -11.06 9.54
C SER A 209 10.65 -9.58 9.41
N VAL A 210 9.84 -9.07 10.33
CA VAL A 210 9.46 -7.64 10.35
C VAL A 210 10.67 -6.77 10.65
N ALA A 211 11.47 -7.16 11.63
CA ALA A 211 12.70 -6.46 12.03
C ALA A 211 13.71 -6.42 10.87
N ARG A 212 13.89 -7.53 10.16
CA ARG A 212 14.76 -7.59 8.96
C ARG A 212 14.23 -6.69 7.86
N ALA A 213 12.93 -6.73 7.57
CA ALA A 213 12.33 -5.93 6.51
C ALA A 213 12.47 -4.41 6.79
N TRP A 214 12.27 -3.98 8.04
CA TRP A 214 12.54 -2.61 8.48
C TRP A 214 14.01 -2.24 8.34
N ARG A 215 14.93 -3.11 8.81
CA ARG A 215 16.37 -2.87 8.73
C ARG A 215 16.85 -2.73 7.28
N ASN A 216 16.33 -3.54 6.37
CA ASN A 216 16.59 -3.44 4.93
C ASN A 216 16.10 -2.09 4.39
N CYS A 217 14.86 -1.69 4.74
CA CYS A 217 14.33 -0.36 4.41
C CYS A 217 15.20 0.78 4.96
N GLN A 218 16.09 0.58 5.93
CA GLN A 218 16.97 1.62 6.48
C GLN A 218 18.40 1.59 5.93
N ARG A 219 18.81 0.50 5.28
CA ARG A 219 20.22 0.27 4.89
C ARG A 219 20.41 0.07 3.40
N ASP A 220 19.55 -0.70 2.74
CA ASP A 220 19.67 -0.94 1.31
C ASP A 220 19.27 0.33 0.53
N THR A 221 20.09 0.70 -0.45
CA THR A 221 19.88 1.89 -1.29
C THR A 221 18.83 1.66 -2.38
N SER A 222 18.45 0.40 -2.61
CA SER A 222 17.39 -0.01 -3.53
C SER A 222 16.07 -0.27 -2.80
N ASP A 223 16.04 -0.24 -1.46
CA ASP A 223 14.86 -0.56 -0.65
C ASP A 223 14.33 0.66 0.10
N VAL A 224 13.32 1.30 -0.48
CA VAL A 224 12.59 2.43 0.10
C VAL A 224 11.09 2.12 0.30
N LYS A 225 10.74 0.84 0.44
CA LYS A 225 9.34 0.38 0.50
C LYS A 225 8.60 0.89 1.74
N GLU A 226 7.37 1.34 1.53
CA GLU A 226 6.41 1.63 2.60
C GLU A 226 5.53 0.38 2.86
N LEU A 227 4.68 0.45 3.87
CA LEU A 227 3.77 -0.62 4.24
C LEU A 227 2.51 -0.66 3.35
N ILE A 228 1.76 -1.74 3.51
CA ILE A 228 0.42 -1.93 2.97
C ILE A 228 -0.62 -1.90 4.11
N PRO A 229 -1.91 -1.62 3.83
CA PRO A 229 -2.95 -1.58 4.84
C PRO A 229 -3.03 -2.83 5.74
N GLU A 230 -2.70 -3.99 5.19
CA GLU A 230 -2.85 -5.31 5.80
C GLU A 230 -1.99 -5.47 7.08
N PHE A 231 -0.88 -4.74 7.21
CA PHE A 231 -0.09 -4.66 8.45
C PHE A 231 -0.91 -4.19 9.67
N PHE A 232 -2.04 -3.53 9.44
CA PHE A 232 -2.88 -2.92 10.47
C PHE A 232 -4.21 -3.66 10.69
N TYR A 233 -4.49 -4.76 9.97
CA TYR A 233 -5.73 -5.50 10.18
C TYR A 233 -5.70 -7.00 9.82
N LEU A 234 -4.67 -7.52 9.15
CA LEU A 234 -4.67 -8.88 8.57
C LEU A 234 -3.54 -9.75 9.16
N PRO A 235 -3.73 -10.36 10.35
CA PRO A 235 -2.70 -11.19 11.00
C PRO A 235 -2.29 -12.42 10.19
N GLU A 236 -3.18 -12.95 9.34
CA GLU A 236 -2.96 -14.15 8.53
C GLU A 236 -1.77 -14.01 7.59
N MET A 237 -1.38 -12.79 7.20
CA MET A 237 -0.27 -12.58 6.28
C MET A 237 1.09 -12.95 6.88
N PHE A 238 1.16 -13.04 8.21
CA PHE A 238 2.37 -13.41 8.95
C PHE A 238 2.46 -14.93 9.22
N ILE A 239 1.43 -15.71 8.87
CA ILE A 239 1.34 -17.14 9.17
C ILE A 239 1.41 -17.94 7.86
N ASN A 240 2.26 -18.95 7.81
CA ASN A 240 2.33 -19.92 6.72
C ASN A 240 1.27 -21.03 6.90
N ALA A 241 0.00 -20.65 6.96
CA ALA A 241 -1.11 -21.57 7.21
C ALA A 241 -1.24 -22.67 6.13
N ASN A 242 -0.74 -22.41 4.92
CA ASN A 242 -0.75 -23.32 3.78
C ASN A 242 0.46 -24.28 3.75
N ASN A 243 1.37 -24.19 4.72
CA ASN A 243 2.58 -25.02 4.81
C ASN A 243 3.46 -24.96 3.55
N TYR A 244 3.60 -23.77 2.97
CA TYR A 244 4.48 -23.56 1.81
C TYR A 244 5.93 -23.87 2.17
N ASN A 245 6.67 -24.47 1.23
CA ASN A 245 8.12 -24.60 1.34
C ASN A 245 8.77 -23.30 0.85
N LEU A 246 9.11 -22.42 1.80
CA LEU A 246 9.73 -21.12 1.52
C LEU A 246 11.27 -21.17 1.55
N GLY A 247 11.84 -22.37 1.68
CA GLY A 247 13.27 -22.62 1.69
C GLY A 247 13.94 -22.41 3.04
N VAL A 248 15.26 -22.44 3.00
CA VAL A 248 16.16 -22.28 4.15
C VAL A 248 17.16 -21.19 3.79
N MET A 249 17.38 -20.25 4.69
CA MET A 249 18.35 -19.18 4.51
C MET A 249 19.79 -19.71 4.56
N ASP A 250 20.74 -18.89 4.12
CA ASP A 250 22.16 -19.24 4.14
C ASP A 250 22.69 -19.52 5.56
N ASP A 251 22.08 -18.94 6.60
CA ASP A 251 22.42 -19.18 8.00
C ASP A 251 21.78 -20.45 8.60
N GLY A 252 21.01 -21.20 7.80
CA GLY A 252 20.32 -22.42 8.21
C GLY A 252 18.92 -22.20 8.78
N THR A 253 18.43 -20.96 8.87
CA THR A 253 17.09 -20.65 9.37
C THR A 253 16.02 -21.07 8.35
N VAL A 254 15.08 -21.91 8.79
CA VAL A 254 13.95 -22.34 7.95
C VAL A 254 12.93 -21.21 7.83
N VAL A 255 12.53 -20.86 6.60
CA VAL A 255 11.52 -19.83 6.37
C VAL A 255 10.13 -20.45 6.43
N CYS A 256 9.28 -19.92 7.33
CA CYS A 256 7.90 -20.38 7.50
C CYS A 256 7.01 -19.16 7.84
N ASP A 257 6.46 -19.13 9.06
CA ASP A 257 5.85 -17.95 9.66
C ASP A 257 6.83 -16.77 9.66
N VAL A 258 6.28 -15.56 9.62
CA VAL A 258 7.09 -14.35 9.72
C VAL A 258 7.52 -14.17 11.16
N GLU A 259 8.82 -14.01 11.37
CA GLU A 259 9.40 -13.63 12.65
C GLU A 259 8.87 -12.26 13.08
N LEU A 260 8.13 -12.27 14.18
CA LEU A 260 7.58 -11.08 14.79
C LEU A 260 8.56 -10.49 15.81
N PRO A 261 8.42 -9.19 16.13
CA PRO A 261 9.18 -8.57 17.20
C PRO A 261 8.91 -9.23 18.55
N PRO A 262 9.86 -9.24 19.50
CA PRO A 262 9.69 -9.88 20.80
C PRO A 262 8.46 -9.37 21.59
N TRP A 263 8.12 -8.09 21.45
CA TRP A 263 6.95 -7.48 22.09
C TRP A 263 5.60 -7.98 21.56
N ALA A 264 5.56 -8.70 20.43
CA ALA A 264 4.33 -9.25 19.86
C ALA A 264 4.25 -10.76 20.12
N LYS A 265 3.29 -11.18 20.93
CA LYS A 265 3.13 -12.59 21.32
C LYS A 265 2.51 -13.46 20.24
N SER A 266 1.79 -12.84 19.30
CA SER A 266 1.16 -13.50 18.18
C SER A 266 0.96 -12.51 17.01
N PRO A 267 0.65 -13.00 15.80
CA PRO A 267 0.30 -12.14 14.66
C PRO A 267 -0.88 -11.20 14.95
N GLU A 268 -1.90 -11.67 15.68
CA GLU A 268 -3.03 -10.86 16.12
C GLU A 268 -2.59 -9.75 17.08
N ASP A 269 -1.69 -10.08 18.01
CA ASP A 269 -1.13 -9.12 18.96
C ASP A 269 -0.28 -8.05 18.24
N PHE A 270 0.54 -8.47 17.27
CA PHE A 270 1.30 -7.58 16.40
C PHE A 270 0.39 -6.60 15.66
N VAL A 271 -0.65 -7.10 14.98
CA VAL A 271 -1.60 -6.27 14.24
C VAL A 271 -2.38 -5.34 15.16
N ARG A 272 -2.81 -5.84 16.33
CA ARG A 272 -3.50 -5.05 17.35
C ARG A 272 -2.66 -3.86 17.78
N ILE A 273 -1.39 -4.08 18.14
CA ILE A 273 -0.46 -3.04 18.58
C ILE A 273 -0.18 -2.03 17.46
N ASN A 274 -0.04 -2.47 16.21
CA ASN A 274 0.11 -1.56 15.06
C ASN A 274 -1.08 -0.61 14.88
N ARG A 275 -2.27 -0.96 15.39
CA ARG A 275 -3.50 -0.17 15.25
C ARG A 275 -3.86 0.63 16.50
N MET A 276 -3.06 0.55 17.58
CA MET A 276 -3.25 1.34 18.81
C MET A 276 -2.86 2.81 18.66
#